data_AF-A0A531L7Q3-F1
#
_entry.id   AF-A0A531L7Q3-F1
#
_cell.length_a   1.000
_cell.length_b   1.000
_cell.length_c   1.000
_cell.angle_alpha   90.00
_cell.angle_beta   90.00
_cell.angle_gamma   90.00
#
_symmetry.space_group_name_H-M   'P 1'
#
loop_
_entity.id
_entity.type
_entity.pdbx_description
1 polymer ?
#
loop_
_entity_poly.entity_id
_entity_poly.type
_entity_poly.pdbx_seq_one_letter_code
_entity_poly.pdbx_strand_id
1 'polypeptide(L)'
;VRRVKLTRQQVGLERREREENVRAAFRVPEEAEIEIAGRRVLLVDDVYTTGATVRAVARALKKGGAGKVDVLTFARVLPGDFRADESATI
;
A
#
# COMPACT_ATOMS: atom_id res chain seq x y z
N VAL A 1 -5.80 -7.70 -5.68
CA VAL A 1 -4.68 -7.20 -6.53
C VAL A 1 -3.55 -8.23 -6.54
N ARG A 2 -2.70 -8.22 -7.58
CA ARG A 2 -1.45 -8.99 -7.68
C ARG A 2 -0.27 -8.04 -7.77
N ARG A 3 0.86 -8.40 -7.16
CA ARG A 3 2.13 -7.69 -7.35
C ARG A 3 2.75 -8.15 -8.68
N VAL A 4 3.09 -7.19 -9.54
CA VAL A 4 3.63 -7.43 -10.91
C VAL A 4 5.04 -6.87 -11.12
N LYS A 5 5.59 -6.21 -10.10
CA LYS A 5 6.96 -5.68 -10.07
C LYS A 5 7.60 -6.13 -8.76
N LEU A 6 8.85 -6.59 -8.83
CA LEU A 6 9.66 -6.82 -7.64
C LEU A 6 9.91 -5.49 -6.91
N THR A 7 9.76 -5.49 -5.60
CA THR A 7 9.97 -4.32 -4.74
C THR A 7 10.93 -4.69 -3.62
N ARG A 8 11.83 -3.78 -3.27
CA ARG A 8 12.64 -3.92 -2.05
C ARG A 8 11.73 -3.86 -0.82
N GLN A 9 12.22 -4.35 0.32
CA GLN A 9 11.55 -4.10 1.58
C GLN A 9 11.47 -2.59 1.83
N GLN A 10 10.37 -2.12 2.42
CA GLN A 10 10.17 -0.69 2.68
C GLN A 10 10.95 -0.19 3.91
N VAL A 11 11.42 -1.10 4.77
CA VAL A 11 12.25 -0.79 5.93
C VAL A 11 13.54 -0.10 5.47
N GLY A 12 13.94 0.96 6.18
CA GLY A 12 15.14 1.74 5.85
C GLY A 12 15.00 2.67 4.63
N LEU A 13 13.86 2.68 3.93
CA LEU A 13 13.62 3.61 2.82
C LEU A 13 12.98 4.91 3.31
N GLU A 14 13.39 6.02 2.73
CA GLU A 14 12.79 7.33 2.92
C GLU A 14 11.43 7.44 2.24
N ARG A 15 10.63 8.45 2.62
CA ARG A 15 9.26 8.62 2.09
C ARG A 15 9.18 8.54 0.57
N ARG A 16 10.05 9.28 -0.13
CA ARG A 16 10.08 9.32 -1.60
C ARG A 16 10.49 7.97 -2.20
N GLU A 17 11.50 7.34 -1.62
CA GLU A 17 11.98 6.03 -2.05
C GLU A 17 10.89 4.97 -1.88
N ARG A 18 10.11 5.03 -0.79
CA ARG A 18 8.97 4.13 -0.58
C ARG A 18 7.94 4.26 -1.69
N GLU A 19 7.62 5.49 -2.10
CA GLU A 19 6.66 5.75 -3.19
C GLU A 19 7.18 5.26 -4.54
N GLU A 20 8.47 5.47 -4.82
CA GLU A 20 9.11 5.02 -6.06
C GLU A 20 9.24 3.48 -6.10
N ASN A 21 9.57 2.85 -4.97
CA ASN A 21 9.71 1.41 -4.82
C ASN A 21 8.43 0.69 -5.27
N VAL A 22 7.27 1.08 -4.74
CA VAL A 22 5.97 0.45 -5.09
C VAL A 22 5.26 1.08 -6.29
N ARG A 23 5.85 2.06 -6.96
CA ARG A 23 5.25 2.66 -8.15
C ARG A 23 4.98 1.60 -9.21
N ALA A 24 3.71 1.54 -9.65
CA ALA A 24 3.20 0.58 -10.63
C ALA A 24 3.44 -0.90 -10.25
N ALA A 25 3.65 -1.20 -8.96
CA ALA A 25 3.95 -2.56 -8.53
C ALA A 25 2.75 -3.47 -8.43
N PHE A 26 1.52 -2.93 -8.47
CA PHE A 26 0.29 -3.70 -8.29
C PHE A 26 -0.66 -3.52 -9.48
N ARG A 27 -1.39 -4.58 -9.81
CA ARG A 27 -2.50 -4.61 -10.78
C ARG A 27 -3.65 -5.47 -10.28
N VAL A 28 -4.85 -5.23 -10.80
CA VAL A 28 -5.96 -6.17 -10.66
C VAL A 28 -5.76 -7.23 -11.76
N PRO A 29 -5.79 -8.54 -11.44
CA PRO A 29 -5.79 -9.58 -12.47
C PRO A 29 -7.03 -9.47 -13.36
N GLU A 30 -6.91 -9.73 -14.66
CA GLU A 30 -8.01 -9.61 -15.64
C GLU A 30 -9.24 -10.41 -15.19
N GLU A 31 -9.00 -11.62 -14.66
CA GLU A 31 -10.04 -12.50 -14.14
C GLU A 31 -10.87 -11.90 -12.99
N ALA A 32 -10.33 -10.90 -12.28
CA ALA A 32 -10.97 -10.26 -11.13
C ALA A 32 -11.53 -8.86 -11.43
N GLU A 33 -11.29 -8.30 -12.63
CA GLU A 33 -11.75 -6.95 -12.97
C GLU A 33 -13.29 -6.84 -12.95
N ILE A 34 -13.97 -7.83 -13.54
CA ILE A 34 -15.44 -7.87 -13.60
C ILE A 34 -16.07 -7.94 -12.21
N GLU A 35 -15.40 -8.57 -11.25
CA GLU A 35 -15.90 -8.72 -9.89
C GLU A 35 -15.87 -7.42 -9.09
N ILE A 36 -14.94 -6.52 -9.41
CA ILE A 36 -14.76 -5.26 -8.66
C ILE A 36 -15.30 -4.04 -9.41
N ALA A 37 -15.64 -4.18 -10.70
CA ALA A 37 -16.12 -3.10 -11.55
C ALA A 37 -17.32 -2.35 -10.92
N GLY A 38 -17.18 -1.04 -10.76
CA GLY A 38 -18.19 -0.16 -10.14
C GLY A 38 -18.38 -0.36 -8.64
N ARG A 39 -17.79 -1.38 -8.02
CA ARG A 39 -18.03 -1.71 -6.61
C ARG A 39 -17.25 -0.83 -5.64
N ARG A 40 -17.72 -0.80 -4.40
CA ARG A 40 -16.98 -0.26 -3.26
C ARG A 40 -16.09 -1.36 -2.68
N VAL A 41 -14.78 -1.13 -2.68
CA VAL A 41 -13.76 -2.08 -2.20
C VAL A 41 -13.16 -1.56 -0.90
N LEU A 42 -13.09 -2.42 0.12
CA LEU A 42 -12.32 -2.15 1.34
C LEU A 42 -10.93 -2.75 1.19
N LEU A 43 -9.91 -1.91 1.18
CA LEU A 43 -8.51 -2.31 1.25
C LEU A 43 -8.12 -2.47 2.73
N VAL A 44 -7.71 -3.67 3.11
CA VAL A 44 -7.21 -3.98 4.45
C VAL A 44 -5.68 -4.09 4.40
N ASP A 45 -4.99 -3.39 5.29
CA ASP A 45 -3.53 -3.46 5.47
C ASP A 45 -3.22 -3.57 6.97
N ASP A 46 -2.03 -4.03 7.35
CA ASP A 46 -1.64 -4.12 8.75
C ASP A 46 -1.26 -2.74 9.32
N VAL A 47 -0.29 -2.07 8.70
CA VAL A 47 0.34 -0.85 9.23
C VAL A 47 0.40 0.24 8.16
N TYR A 48 -0.28 1.35 8.42
CA TYR A 48 -0.17 2.56 7.61
C TYR A 48 1.04 3.40 8.05
N THR A 49 2.14 3.34 7.28
CA THR A 49 3.32 4.20 7.51
C THR A 49 3.20 5.52 6.72
N THR A 50 4.01 5.70 5.67
CA THR A 50 3.89 6.84 4.74
C THR A 50 2.66 6.72 3.84
N GLY A 51 2.03 5.54 3.80
CA GLY A 51 0.91 5.21 2.93
C GLY A 51 1.31 4.87 1.49
N ALA A 52 2.61 4.74 1.18
CA ALA A 52 3.09 4.44 -0.18
C ALA A 52 2.44 3.16 -0.76
N THR A 53 2.45 2.06 -0.01
CA THR A 53 1.86 0.78 -0.41
C THR A 53 0.35 0.90 -0.64
N VAL A 54 -0.38 1.40 0.37
CA VAL A 54 -1.83 1.64 0.30
C VAL A 54 -2.21 2.49 -0.91
N ARG A 55 -1.51 3.61 -1.16
CA ARG A 55 -1.77 4.47 -2.34
C ARG A 55 -1.53 3.72 -3.65
N ALA A 56 -0.47 2.92 -3.74
CA ALA A 56 -0.19 2.14 -4.94
C ALA A 56 -1.27 1.08 -5.21
N VAL A 57 -1.72 0.36 -4.17
CA VAL A 57 -2.79 -0.64 -4.28
C VAL A 57 -4.13 0.00 -4.59
N ALA A 58 -4.50 1.09 -3.91
CA ALA A 58 -5.74 1.80 -4.15
C ALA A 58 -5.82 2.33 -5.59
N ARG A 59 -4.70 2.85 -6.14
CA ARG A 59 -4.61 3.24 -7.55
C ARG A 59 -4.79 2.04 -8.49
N ALA A 60 -4.21 0.89 -8.17
CA ALA A 60 -4.40 -0.33 -8.96
C ALA A 60 -5.86 -0.79 -8.97
N LEU A 61 -6.53 -0.79 -7.81
CA LEU A 61 -7.96 -1.12 -7.69
C LEU A 61 -8.84 -0.15 -8.49
N LYS A 62 -8.57 1.16 -8.38
CA LYS A 62 -9.27 2.18 -9.15
C LYS A 62 -9.08 2.03 -10.65
N LYS A 63 -7.87 1.69 -11.10
CA LYS A 63 -7.59 1.39 -12.51
C LYS A 63 -8.28 0.13 -13.00
N GLY A 64 -8.42 -0.89 -12.16
CA GLY A 64 -9.19 -2.11 -12.45
C GLY A 64 -10.71 -1.94 -12.31
N GLY A 65 -11.22 -0.71 -12.26
CA GLY A 65 -12.66 -0.43 -12.32
C GLY A 65 -13.37 -0.26 -10.97
N ALA A 66 -12.68 -0.29 -9.83
CA ALA A 66 -13.34 -0.08 -8.54
C ALA A 66 -14.01 1.31 -8.45
N GLY A 67 -15.31 1.34 -8.14
CA GLY A 67 -16.09 2.57 -8.01
C GLY A 67 -15.67 3.41 -6.80
N LYS A 68 -15.39 2.78 -5.65
CA LYS A 68 -14.83 3.44 -4.45
C LYS A 68 -13.82 2.52 -3.77
N VAL A 69 -12.79 3.12 -3.17
CA VAL A 69 -11.79 2.38 -2.38
C VAL A 69 -11.68 3.07 -1.03
N ASP A 70 -12.03 2.37 0.04
CA ASP A 70 -11.77 2.78 1.41
C ASP A 70 -10.61 1.95 1.97
N VAL A 71 -9.96 2.46 3.02
CA VAL A 71 -8.80 1.81 3.63
C VAL A 71 -9.06 1.58 5.11
N LEU A 72 -8.82 0.36 5.56
CA LEU A 72 -8.78 -0.01 6.97
C LEU A 72 -7.38 -0.53 7.28
N THR A 73 -6.73 0.05 8.28
CA THR A 73 -5.44 -0.43 8.79
C THR A 73 -5.50 -0.65 10.28
N PHE A 74 -4.79 -1.66 10.79
CA PHE A 74 -4.76 -1.93 12.23
C PHE A 74 -3.98 -0.85 12.99
N ALA A 75 -2.82 -0.44 12.47
CA ALA A 75 -1.98 0.59 13.06
C ALA A 75 -1.65 1.70 12.08
N ARG A 76 -1.29 2.88 12.61
CA ARG A 76 -0.77 4.01 11.84
C ARG A 76 0.45 4.59 12.54
N VAL A 77 1.53 4.78 11.79
CA VAL A 77 2.73 5.47 12.28
C VAL A 77 2.52 6.98 12.16
N LEU A 78 2.74 7.68 13.27
CA LEU A 78 2.73 9.13 13.38
C LEU A 78 4.15 9.70 13.32
N PRO A 79 4.30 10.99 12.96
CA PRO A 79 5.59 11.67 13.07
C PRO A 79 6.09 11.64 14.51
N GLY A 80 7.31 11.15 14.74
CA GLY A 80 7.93 11.06 16.07
C GLY A 80 7.82 9.71 16.75
N ASP A 81 7.11 8.74 16.17
CA ASP A 81 6.99 7.37 16.72
C ASP A 81 8.31 6.56 16.65
N PHE A 82 9.35 7.10 16.01
CA PHE A 82 10.70 6.54 16.03
C PHE A 82 11.67 7.55 16.62
N ARG A 83 12.16 7.27 17.83
CA ARG A 83 13.39 7.85 18.36
C ARG A 83 14.55 7.01 17.83
N ALA A 84 15.51 7.66 17.17
CA ALA A 84 16.68 6.99 16.62
C ALA A 84 17.59 6.35 17.71
N ASP A 85 17.29 6.51 19.00
CA ASP A 85 18.05 5.92 20.12
C ASP A 85 17.56 4.53 20.57
N GLU A 86 16.42 4.04 20.09
CA GLU A 86 15.91 2.69 20.42
C GLU A 86 16.45 1.61 19.46
N SER A 87 17.71 1.75 19.03
CA SER A 87 18.46 0.69 18.33
C SER A 87 19.23 -0.23 19.31
N ALA A 88 18.69 -0.43 20.51
CA ALA A 88 19.19 -1.43 21.45
C ALA A 88 18.11 -2.49 21.69
N THR A 89 18.33 -3.65 21.06
CA THR A 89 17.78 -4.95 21.44
C THR A 89 16.28 -5.17 21.17
N ILE A 90 15.98 -6.01 20.16
CA ILE A 90 15.57 -7.43 20.27
C ILE A 90 15.91 -8.11 18.95
#